data_AF-A0A1Q2SPY1-F1
#
_entry.id   AF-A0A1Q2SPY1-F1
#
_cell.length_a   1.000
_cell.length_b   1.000
_cell.length_c   1.000
_cell.angle_alpha   90.00
_cell.angle_beta   90.00
_cell.angle_gamma   90.00
#
_symmetry.space_group_name_H-M   'P 1'
#
loop_
_entity.id
_entity.type
_entity.pdbx_description
1 polymer ?
#
loop_
_entity_poly.entity_id
_entity_poly.type
_entity_poly.pdbx_seq_one_letter_code
_entity_poly.pdbx_strand_id
1 'polypeptide(L)' 'MKSQLIGVTQLSRLTGIPRTTIYFWLDQNRSQIPSPVPNSKPMKWLYSDVVSFFKLDDTTQMGGQ' A
#
# COMPACT_ATOMS: atom_id res chain seq x y z
N MET A 1 -12.10 -12.57 1.51
CA MET A 1 -11.14 -11.54 2.01
C MET A 1 -11.59 -10.19 1.48
N LYS A 2 -11.63 -9.14 2.31
CA LYS A 2 -12.27 -7.86 1.95
C LYS A 2 -11.45 -7.16 0.85
N SER A 3 -12.05 -6.91 -0.31
CA SER A 3 -11.50 -6.08 -1.40
C SER A 3 -11.46 -4.60 -1.00
N GLN A 4 -10.66 -4.26 0.00
CA GLN A 4 -10.51 -2.90 0.49
C GLN A 4 -9.47 -2.16 -0.36
N LEU A 5 -9.86 -1.00 -0.90
CA LEU A 5 -8.92 -0.09 -1.54
C LEU A 5 -8.29 0.82 -0.50
N ILE A 6 -6.96 0.89 -0.49
CA ILE A 6 -6.20 1.76 0.39
C ILE A 6 -5.51 2.88 -0.38
N GLY A 7 -5.48 4.08 0.18
CA GLY A 7 -4.74 5.21 -0.38
C GLY A 7 -3.28 5.24 0.09
N VAL A 8 -2.50 6.19 -0.46
CA VAL A 8 -1.08 6.37 -0.15
C VAL A 8 -0.79 6.53 1.36
N THR A 9 -1.69 7.18 2.11
CA THR A 9 -1.54 7.38 3.56
C THR A 9 -1.66 6.06 4.32
N GLN A 10 -2.62 5.22 3.94
CA GLN A 10 -2.80 3.90 4.56
C GLN A 10 -1.65 2.97 4.16
N LEU A 11 -1.24 2.99 2.89
CA LEU A 11 -0.08 2.24 2.42
C LEU A 11 1.17 2.60 3.23
N SER A 12 1.44 3.90 3.39
CA SER A 12 2.58 4.40 4.17
C SER A 12 2.55 3.92 5.63
N ARG A 13 1.38 3.92 6.27
CA ARG A 13 1.22 3.38 7.63
C ARG A 13 1.43 1.87 7.69
N LEU A 14 0.94 1.16 6.69
CA LEU A 14 0.98 -0.30 6.63
C LEU A 14 2.40 -0.83 6.39
N THR A 15 3.17 -0.15 5.55
CA THR A 15 4.53 -0.59 5.17
C THR A 15 5.64 0.12 5.94
N GLY A 16 5.32 1.19 6.68
CA GLY A 16 6.30 2.08 7.30
C GLY A 16 7.06 2.97 6.31
N ILE A 17 6.72 2.92 5.02
CA ILE A 17 7.43 3.64 3.96
C ILE A 17 6.91 5.08 3.89
N PRO A 18 7.76 6.11 3.90
CA PRO A 18 7.33 7.49 3.79
C PRO A 18 6.54 7.74 2.50
N ARG A 19 5.50 8.58 2.58
CA ARG A 19 4.68 8.97 1.41
C ARG A 19 5.52 9.54 0.28
N THR A 20 6.54 10.33 0.59
CA THR A 20 7.48 10.90 -0.38
C THR A 20 8.22 9.81 -1.16
N THR A 21 8.70 8.77 -0.48
CA THR A 21 9.35 7.62 -1.09
C THR A 21 8.39 6.84 -2.00
N ILE A 22 7.14 6.66 -1.57
CA ILE A 22 6.11 6.02 -2.40
C ILE A 22 5.89 6.81 -3.70
N TYR A 23 5.71 8.14 -3.60
CA TYR A 23 5.56 8.97 -4.80
C TYR A 23 6.78 8.93 -5.71
N PHE A 24 7.98 8.94 -5.13
CA PHE A 24 9.23 8.82 -5.88
C PHE A 24 9.31 7.49 -6.64
N TRP A 25 8.94 6.37 -6.04
CA TRP A 25 8.94 5.08 -6.74
C TRP A 25 7.90 5.00 -7.86
N LEU A 26 6.73 5.63 -7.66
CA LEU A 26 5.69 5.70 -8.67
C LEU A 26 6.11 6.56 -9.87
N ASP A 27 6.73 7.71 -9.61
CA ASP A 27 7.28 8.60 -10.64
C ASP A 27 8.35 7.90 -11.48
N GLN A 28 9.23 7.15 -10.81
CA GLN A 28 10.32 6.41 -11.43
C GLN A 28 9.89 5.05 -12.02
N ASN A 29 8.59 4.74 -12.03
CA ASN A 29 8.00 3.48 -12.47
C ASN A 29 8.74 2.23 -11.93
N ARG A 30 9.07 2.25 -10.64
CA ARG A 30 9.89 1.19 -10.03
C ARG A 30 9.06 0.05 -9.46
N SER A 31 9.59 -1.16 -9.60
CA SER A 31 9.03 -2.41 -9.06
C SER A 31 9.18 -2.58 -7.54
N GLN A 32 9.35 -1.51 -6.76
CA GLN A 32 9.43 -1.58 -5.28
C GLN A 32 8.07 -1.40 -4.59
N ILE A 33 7.01 -1.15 -5.35
CA ILE A 33 5.65 -0.99 -4.88
C ILE A 33 4.71 -1.70 -5.87
N PRO A 34 3.61 -2.32 -5.40
CA PRO A 34 2.61 -2.86 -6.31
C PRO A 34 2.01 -1.75 -7.17
N SER A 35 1.58 -2.12 -8.38
CA SER A 35 0.89 -1.19 -9.26
C SER A 35 -0.43 -0.72 -8.62
N PRO A 36 -0.74 0.58 -8.67
CA PRO A 36 -2.03 1.08 -8.23
C PRO A 36 -3.14 0.59 -9.15
N VAL A 37 -4.38 0.60 -8.63
CA VAL A 37 -5.56 0.27 -9.42
C VAL A 37 -5.71 1.29 -10.56
N PRO A 38 -5.81 0.82 -11.82
CA PRO A 38 -5.92 1.72 -12.97
C PRO A 38 -7.16 2.61 -12.83
N ASN A 39 -7.05 3.85 -13.30
CA ASN A 39 -8.12 4.86 -13.26
C ASN A 39 -8.64 5.25 -11.87
N SER A 40 -7.93 4.89 -10.78
CA SER A 40 -8.30 5.34 -9.44
C SER A 40 -7.78 6.77 -9.17
N LYS A 41 -8.70 7.70 -8.88
CA LYS A 41 -8.38 9.07 -8.41
C LYS A 41 -9.13 9.35 -7.11
N PRO A 42 -8.45 9.59 -5.97
CA PRO A 42 -6.99 9.53 -5.77
C PRO A 42 -6.44 8.10 -5.99
N MET A 43 -5.12 8.00 -6.20
CA MET A 43 -4.44 6.73 -6.42
C MET A 43 -4.63 5.76 -5.24
N LYS A 44 -5.06 4.54 -5.54
CA LYS A 44 -5.37 3.50 -4.54
C LYS A 44 -4.79 2.15 -4.96
N TRP A 45 -4.60 1.29 -3.97
CA TRP A 45 -4.15 -0.09 -4.12
C TRP A 45 -5.14 -1.05 -3.49
N LEU A 46 -5.22 -2.27 -4.00
CA LEU A 46 -5.90 -3.35 -3.29
C LEU A 46 -5.07 -3.72 -2.06
N TYR A 47 -5.73 -3.75 -0.90
CA TYR A 47 -5.08 -4.12 0.36
C TYR A 47 -4.41 -5.50 0.27
N SER A 48 -5.10 -6.49 -0.31
CA SER A 48 -4.59 -7.84 -0.51
C SER A 48 -3.29 -7.90 -1.32
N ASP A 49 -3.20 -7.05 -2.35
CA ASP A 49 -2.05 -7.01 -3.24
C ASP A 49 -0.86 -6.40 -2.51
N VAL A 50 -1.09 -5.37 -1.70
CA VAL A 50 -0.06 -4.74 -0.87
C VAL A 50 0.45 -5.72 0.19
N VAL A 51 -0.44 -6.40 0.90
CA VAL A 51 -0.08 -7.41 1.90
C VAL A 51 0.72 -8.56 1.27
N SER A 52 0.27 -9.08 0.12
CA SER A 52 1.00 -10.13 -0.60
C SER A 52 2.36 -9.66 -1.10
N PHE A 53 2.44 -8.45 -1.66
CA PHE A 53 3.67 -7.92 -2.25
C PHE A 53 4.76 -7.68 -1.20
N PHE A 54 4.39 -7.07 -0.07
CA PHE A 54 5.32 -6.78 1.01
C PHE A 54 5.48 -7.94 2.01
N LYS A 55 4.77 -9.06 1.80
CA LYS A 55 4.72 -10.23 2.70
C LYS A 55 4.42 -9.82 4.14
N LEU A 56 3.43 -8.94 4.30
CA LEU A 56 3.01 -8.46 5.61
C LEU A 56 2.19 -9.56 6.29
N ASP A 57 2.44 -9.78 7.58
CA ASP A 57 1.56 -10.61 8.38
C ASP A 57 0.21 -9.90 8.55
N ASP A 58 -0.87 -10.56 8.11
CA ASP A 58 -2.26 -10.09 8.26
C ASP A 58 -2.70 -9.96 9.74
N THR A 59 -1.84 -10.35 10.67
CA THR A 59 -2.08 -10.37 12.12
C THR A 59 -1.93 -9.02 12.81
N THR A 60 -1.65 -7.92 12.11
CA THR A 60 -1.67 -6.58 12.73
C THR A 60 -3.10 -6.05 12.85
N GLN A 61 -3.96 -6.81 13.54
CA GLN A 61 -5.09 -6.22 14.25
C GLN A 61 -4.53 -5.48 15.46
N MET A 62 -4.81 -4.18 15.50
CA MET A 62 -4.82 -3.28 16.66
C MET A 62 -4.60 -3.97 18.01
N GLY A 63 -3.35 -4.04 18.45
CA GLY A 63 -2.93 -4.53 19.75
C GLY A 63 -1.80 -3.67 20.30
N GLY A 64 -2.14 -2.47 20.79
CA GLY A 64 -1.34 -1.73 21.77
C GLY A 64 -2.35 -1.29 22.83
N GLN A 65 -2.45 -2.06 23.92
CA GLN A 65 -1.79 -1.80 25.22
C GLN A 65 -2.18 -0.45 25.81
#